data_AF-A0A1B6MQ44-F1
#
_entry.id   AF-A0A1B6MQ44-F1
#
_cell.length_a   1.000
_cell.length_b   1.000
_cell.length_c   1.000
_cell.angle_alpha   90.00
_cell.angle_beta   90.00
_cell.angle_gamma   90.00
#
_symmetry.space_group_name_H-M   'P 1'
#
loop_
_entity.id
_entity.type
_entity.pdbx_description
1 polymer ?
#
loop_
_entity_poly.entity_id
_entity_poly.type
_entity_poly.pdbx_seq_one_letter_code
_entity_poly.pdbx_strand_id
1 'polypeptide(L)'
;QVPNTTRRLQVGSSLVFRRVDPHHDAGLYTCIAANLSSGFSLASRTATMDVHWLSEAAEVVLQSPQTVAEVKEGDNVTLKCHVEGSEDIRVEWFRNDERVSKSERVLPRGKRLHV
;
A
#
# COMPACT_ATOMS: atom_id res chain seq x y z
N GLN A 1 -27.36 -2.85 -3.86
CA GLN A 1 -27.02 -1.47 -3.44
C GLN A 1 -25.97 -1.56 -2.34
N VAL A 2 -24.98 -0.66 -2.33
CA VAL A 2 -23.99 -0.60 -1.24
C VAL A 2 -24.70 -0.17 0.04
N PRO A 3 -24.74 -1.00 1.11
CA PRO A 3 -25.49 -0.67 2.30
C PRO A 3 -24.81 0.45 3.08
N ASN A 4 -25.62 1.40 3.56
CA ASN A 4 -25.14 2.50 4.40
C ASN A 4 -24.60 1.96 5.74
N THR A 5 -23.39 2.38 6.08
CA THR A 5 -22.72 2.13 7.36
C THR A 5 -22.08 3.44 7.84
N THR A 6 -21.40 3.39 8.99
CA THR A 6 -20.57 4.51 9.47
C THR A 6 -19.39 4.83 8.57
N ARG A 7 -18.97 3.86 7.74
CA ARG A 7 -17.77 3.93 6.89
C ARG A 7 -18.10 4.24 5.43
N ARG A 8 -19.13 3.60 4.87
CA ARG A 8 -19.61 3.79 3.49
C ARG A 8 -21.06 4.23 3.51
N LEU A 9 -21.38 5.37 2.91
CA LEU A 9 -22.76 5.85 2.90
C LEU A 9 -23.08 6.64 1.66
N GLN A 10 -24.34 6.60 1.25
CA GLN A 10 -24.85 7.46 0.20
C GLN A 10 -25.31 8.80 0.79
N VAL A 11 -24.77 9.90 0.24
CA VAL A 11 -25.15 11.28 0.55
C VAL A 11 -25.65 11.92 -0.74
N GLY A 12 -26.97 12.09 -0.86
CA GLY A 12 -27.59 12.51 -2.12
C GLY A 12 -27.31 11.51 -3.25
N SER A 13 -26.71 11.98 -4.34
CA SER A 13 -26.29 11.16 -5.49
C SER A 13 -24.86 10.62 -5.40
N SER A 14 -24.14 10.89 -4.31
CA SER A 14 -22.75 10.49 -4.12
C SER A 14 -22.62 9.31 -3.15
N LEU A 15 -21.78 8.33 -3.50
CA LEU A 15 -21.32 7.30 -2.57
C LEU A 15 -20.04 7.79 -1.90
N VAL A 16 -20.03 7.88 -0.57
CA VAL A 16 -18.94 8.45 0.23
C VAL A 16 -18.30 7.36 1.08
N PHE A 17 -16.97 7.29 1.05
CA PHE A 17 -16.14 6.43 1.91
C PHE A 17 -15.35 7.32 2.87
N ARG A 18 -15.63 7.22 4.18
CA ARG A 18 -14.91 8.00 5.21
C ARG A 18 -13.56 7.37 5.60
N ARG A 19 -13.49 6.04 5.55
CA ARG A 19 -12.25 5.25 5.69
C ARG A 19 -12.32 4.16 4.64
N VAL A 20 -11.41 4.23 3.67
CA VAL A 20 -11.32 3.23 2.61
C VAL A 20 -10.58 2.02 3.16
N ASP A 21 -11.12 0.84 2.91
CA ASP A 21 -10.52 -0.44 3.22
C ASP A 21 -10.05 -1.10 1.92
N PRO A 22 -8.74 -1.34 1.73
CA PRO A 22 -8.21 -1.86 0.47
C PRO A 22 -8.70 -3.27 0.15
N HIS A 23 -9.12 -4.05 1.14
CA HIS A 23 -9.62 -5.41 0.93
C HIS A 23 -11.12 -5.47 0.65
N HIS A 24 -11.88 -4.43 1.05
CA HIS A 24 -13.34 -4.45 0.99
C HIS A 24 -13.96 -3.43 0.05
N ASP A 25 -13.25 -2.34 -0.28
CA ASP A 25 -13.79 -1.24 -1.06
C ASP A 25 -13.23 -1.18 -2.49
N ALA A 26 -12.12 -1.86 -2.77
CA ALA A 26 -11.59 -1.97 -4.12
C ALA A 26 -12.53 -2.80 -5.01
N GLY A 27 -12.67 -2.42 -6.27
CA GLY A 27 -13.47 -3.16 -7.24
C GLY A 27 -14.35 -2.29 -8.12
N LEU A 28 -15.41 -2.90 -8.65
CA LEU A 28 -16.26 -2.30 -9.67
C LEU A 28 -17.50 -1.63 -9.06
N TYR A 29 -17.78 -0.41 -9.49
CA TYR A 29 -18.95 0.37 -9.08
C TYR A 29 -19.77 0.81 -10.28
N THR A 30 -21.08 0.67 -10.16
CA THR A 30 -22.06 1.13 -11.15
C THR A 30 -23.12 1.96 -10.43
N CYS A 31 -23.38 3.17 -10.94
CA CYS A 31 -24.47 4.01 -10.44
C CYS A 31 -25.78 3.60 -11.13
N ILE A 32 -26.84 3.39 -10.35
CA ILE A 32 -28.18 3.10 -10.88
C ILE A 32 -29.10 4.26 -10.52
N ALA A 33 -29.58 4.98 -11.53
CA ALA A 33 -30.62 5.98 -11.40
C ALA A 33 -31.98 5.33 -11.66
N ALA A 34 -32.89 5.37 -10.69
CA ALA A 34 -34.20 4.75 -10.79
C ALA A 34 -35.32 5.77 -10.57
N ASN A 35 -36.34 5.73 -11.43
CA ASN A 35 -37.61 6.39 -11.20
C ASN A 35 -38.52 5.43 -10.43
N LEU A 36 -38.82 5.76 -9.18
CA LEU A 36 -39.57 4.88 -8.27
C LEU A 36 -41.05 4.73 -8.64
N SER A 37 -41.63 5.68 -9.38
CA SER A 37 -43.05 5.65 -9.76
C SER A 37 -43.31 4.78 -10.99
N SER A 38 -42.41 4.84 -11.99
CA SER A 38 -42.52 4.02 -13.21
C SER A 38 -41.76 2.69 -13.14
N GLY A 39 -40.86 2.54 -12.16
CA GLY A 39 -39.94 1.40 -12.06
C GLY A 39 -38.80 1.43 -13.09
N PHE A 40 -38.72 2.45 -13.94
CA PHE A 40 -37.66 2.59 -14.93
C PHE A 40 -36.31 2.87 -14.25
N SER A 41 -35.24 2.24 -14.70
CA SER A 41 -33.89 2.50 -14.20
C SER A 41 -32.85 2.51 -15.32
N LEU A 42 -31.79 3.30 -15.11
CA LEU A 42 -30.63 3.40 -15.99
C LEU A 42 -29.36 3.16 -15.17
N ALA A 43 -28.47 2.34 -15.71
CA ALA A 43 -27.15 2.11 -15.17
C ALA A 43 -26.11 3.00 -15.87
N SER A 44 -25.17 3.54 -15.12
CA SER A 44 -23.98 4.18 -15.68
C SER A 44 -23.05 3.13 -16.32
N ARG A 45 -22.01 3.61 -17.02
CA ARG A 45 -20.81 2.79 -17.22
C ARG A 45 -20.22 2.37 -15.87
N THR A 46 -19.61 1.20 -15.83
CA THR A 46 -18.88 0.71 -14.66
C THR A 46 -17.57 1.48 -14.49
N ALA A 47 -17.26 1.86 -13.26
CA ALA A 47 -15.98 2.45 -12.87
C ALA A 47 -15.23 1.47 -11.95
N THR A 48 -13.90 1.45 -12.08
CA THR A 48 -13.03 0.70 -11.16
C THR A 48 -12.51 1.64 -10.08
N MET A 49 -12.58 1.19 -8.83
CA MET A 49 -11.95 1.84 -7.68
C MET A 49 -10.73 1.01 -7.27
N ASP A 50 -9.55 1.56 -7.51
CA ASP A 50 -8.28 1.00 -7.06
C ASP A 50 -7.85 1.71 -5.78
N VAL A 51 -7.47 0.93 -4.75
CA VAL A 51 -7.08 1.46 -3.44
C VAL A 51 -5.61 1.18 -3.20
N HIS A 52 -4.80 2.23 -3.26
CA HIS A 52 -3.38 2.18 -2.90
C HIS A 52 -3.22 2.39 -1.39
N TRP A 53 -2.37 1.57 -0.77
CA TRP A 53 -2.18 1.58 0.68
C TRP A 53 -0.73 1.23 1.03
N LEU A 54 -0.30 1.65 2.20
CA LEU A 54 1.02 1.35 2.75
C LEU A 54 0.85 1.08 4.24
N SER A 55 1.44 0.00 4.74
CA SER A 55 1.44 -0.31 6.16
C SER A 55 2.22 0.75 6.94
N GLU A 56 1.72 1.09 8.13
CA GLU A 56 2.45 1.95 9.07
C GLU A 56 3.68 1.23 9.66
N ALA A 57 3.72 -0.10 9.58
CA ALA A 57 4.84 -0.91 10.04
C ALA A 57 5.81 -1.22 8.89
N ALA A 58 7.05 -0.76 9.05
CA ALA A 58 8.19 -1.16 8.24
C ALA A 58 9.33 -1.64 9.15
N GLU A 59 9.96 -2.74 8.78
CA GLU A 59 11.03 -3.36 9.56
C GLU A 59 12.28 -3.57 8.72
N VAL A 60 13.44 -3.29 9.30
CA VAL A 60 14.73 -3.67 8.71
C VAL A 60 15.14 -5.02 9.27
N VAL A 61 15.27 -6.01 8.40
CA VAL A 61 15.71 -7.36 8.77
C VAL A 61 17.06 -7.67 8.14
N LEU A 62 17.89 -8.42 8.86
CA LEU A 62 19.10 -9.01 8.29
C LEU A 62 18.69 -10.12 7.33
N GLN A 63 19.06 -10.00 6.06
CA GLN A 63 18.79 -11.01 5.04
C GLN A 63 19.98 -11.97 4.84
N SER A 64 21.20 -11.46 5.01
CA SER A 64 22.43 -12.25 4.91
C SER A 64 23.56 -11.54 5.66
N PRO A 65 24.41 -12.24 6.42
CA PRO A 65 24.36 -13.68 6.78
C PRO A 65 23.11 -14.03 7.62
N GLN A 66 22.93 -15.30 8.01
CA GLN A 66 21.66 -15.75 8.64
C GLN A 66 21.44 -15.11 10.00
N THR A 67 22.50 -14.90 10.77
CA THR A 67 22.42 -14.34 12.11
C THR A 67 23.42 -13.21 12.28
N VAL A 68 23.10 -12.29 13.20
CA VAL A 68 23.99 -11.17 13.56
C VAL A 68 25.30 -11.69 14.16
N ALA A 69 25.27 -12.84 14.83
CA ALA A 69 26.45 -13.45 15.44
C ALA A 69 27.48 -13.95 14.41
N GLU A 70 27.07 -14.20 13.17
CA GLU A 70 27.97 -14.58 12.07
C GLU A 70 28.71 -13.38 11.47
N VAL A 71 28.20 -12.17 11.66
CA VAL A 71 28.75 -10.96 11.04
C VAL A 71 30.09 -10.59 11.66
N LYS A 72 31.12 -10.51 10.84
CA LYS A 72 32.46 -10.02 11.20
C LYS A 72 32.83 -8.78 10.40
N GLU A 73 33.85 -8.07 10.86
CA GLU A 73 34.41 -6.94 10.13
C GLU A 73 34.92 -7.39 8.76
N GLY A 74 34.51 -6.66 7.71
CA GLY A 74 34.85 -6.98 6.32
C GLY A 74 33.88 -7.93 5.62
N ASP A 75 32.89 -8.48 6.33
CA ASP A 75 31.85 -9.31 5.72
C ASP A 75 30.86 -8.47 4.90
N ASN A 76 30.36 -9.06 3.82
CA ASN A 76 29.26 -8.49 3.05
C ASN A 76 27.93 -8.78 3.75
N VAL A 77 27.18 -7.73 4.06
CA VAL A 77 25.88 -7.80 4.72
C VAL A 77 24.80 -7.36 3.75
N THR A 78 23.65 -8.05 3.79
CA THR A 78 22.44 -7.61 3.09
C THR A 78 21.33 -7.40 4.09
N LEU A 79 20.86 -6.16 4.21
CA LEU A 79 19.64 -5.80 4.93
C LEU A 79 18.47 -5.76 3.95
N LYS A 80 17.27 -6.08 4.44
CA LYS A 80 16.02 -5.99 3.69
C LYS A 80 15.01 -5.16 4.47
N CYS A 81 14.38 -4.20 3.79
CA CYS A 81 13.22 -3.50 4.31
C CYS A 81 11.97 -4.35 4.01
N HIS A 82 11.34 -4.86 5.07
CA HIS A 82 10.06 -5.51 5.03
C HIS A 82 8.96 -4.47 5.29
N VAL A 83 8.11 -4.27 4.30
CA VAL A 83 6.95 -3.37 4.37
C VAL A 83 5.86 -3.91 3.46
N GLU A 84 4.64 -3.91 3.99
CA GLU A 84 3.42 -4.29 3.28
C GLU A 84 2.73 -3.06 2.68
N GLY A 85 2.02 -3.25 1.58
CA GLY A 85 1.30 -2.21 0.88
C GLY A 85 0.91 -2.63 -0.53
N SER A 86 0.34 -1.69 -1.28
CA SER A 86 0.10 -1.85 -2.71
C SER A 86 1.40 -1.98 -3.50
N GLU A 87 1.29 -2.20 -4.82
CA GLU A 87 2.46 -2.22 -5.71
C GLU A 87 3.18 -0.85 -5.75
N ASP A 88 4.39 -0.83 -6.31
CA ASP A 88 5.22 0.36 -6.52
C ASP A 88 5.71 1.11 -5.26
N ILE A 89 5.90 0.40 -4.15
CA ILE A 89 6.51 0.97 -2.93
C ILE A 89 7.97 1.35 -3.19
N ARG A 90 8.28 2.63 -3.00
CA ARG A 90 9.65 3.16 -3.01
C ARG A 90 10.23 3.13 -1.60
N VAL A 91 11.46 2.61 -1.48
CA VAL A 91 12.19 2.51 -0.20
C VAL A 91 13.44 3.37 -0.27
N GLU A 92 13.64 4.16 0.78
CA GLU A 92 14.86 4.90 1.05
C GLU A 92 15.47 4.42 2.36
N TRP A 93 16.80 4.37 2.40
CA TRP A 93 17.54 3.84 3.54
C TRP A 93 18.13 4.98 4.35
N PHE A 94 18.02 4.87 5.67
CA PHE A 94 18.56 5.83 6.63
C PHE A 94 19.41 5.10 7.66
N ARG A 95 20.49 5.75 8.09
CA ARG A 95 21.33 5.31 9.20
C ARG A 95 21.48 6.49 10.14
N ASN A 96 21.01 6.37 11.38
CA ASN A 96 21.03 7.45 12.37
C ASN A 96 20.42 8.74 11.81
N ASP A 97 19.23 8.64 11.20
CA ASP A 97 18.50 9.73 10.56
C ASP A 97 19.17 10.37 9.33
N GLU A 98 20.33 9.87 8.90
CA GLU A 98 21.00 10.32 7.68
C GLU A 98 20.68 9.40 6.50
N ARG A 99 20.30 10.00 5.37
CA ARG A 99 19.98 9.26 4.14
C ARG A 99 21.23 8.56 3.60
N VAL A 100 21.17 7.25 3.51
CA VAL A 100 22.24 6.42 2.95
C VAL A 100 22.32 6.61 1.45
N SER A 101 23.48 7.11 1.01
CA SER A 101 23.79 7.28 -0.41
C SER A 101 24.65 6.14 -0.92
N LYS A 102 24.57 5.88 -2.23
CA LYS A 102 25.40 4.87 -2.89
C LYS A 102 26.88 5.23 -2.77
N SER A 103 27.71 4.27 -2.39
CA SER A 103 29.17 4.35 -2.34
C SER A 103 29.81 3.03 -2.77
N GLU A 104 31.14 2.93 -2.72
CA GLU A 104 31.85 1.66 -3.01
C GLU A 104 31.47 0.53 -2.04
N ARG A 105 31.22 0.88 -0.77
CA ARG A 105 30.88 -0.09 0.28
C ARG A 105 29.39 -0.24 0.50
N VAL A 106 28.57 0.70 0.03
CA VAL A 106 27.13 0.71 0.33
C VAL A 106 26.31 0.84 -0.95
N LEU A 107 25.47 -0.16 -1.23
CA LEU A 107 24.67 -0.25 -2.44
C LEU A 107 23.18 -0.42 -2.11
N PRO A 108 22.41 0.68 -2.01
CA PRO A 108 20.95 0.62 -1.91
C PRO A 108 20.35 0.08 -3.23
N ARG A 109 19.51 -0.96 -3.13
CA ARG A 109 18.79 -1.59 -4.25
C ARG A 109 17.33 -1.82 -3.86
N GLY A 110 16.55 -0.74 -3.91
CA GLY A 110 15.13 -0.76 -3.53
C GLY A 110 14.95 -1.26 -2.10
N LYS A 111 14.19 -2.35 -1.93
CA LYS A 111 13.95 -2.98 -0.62
C LYS A 111 15.18 -3.67 0.00
N ARG A 112 16.36 -3.65 -0.63
CA ARG A 112 17.59 -4.24 -0.09
C ARG A 112 18.70 -3.20 0.03
N LEU A 113 19.54 -3.33 1.05
CA LEU A 113 20.77 -2.58 1.22
C LEU A 113 21.92 -3.57 1.34
N HIS A 114 22.89 -3.46 0.44
CA HIS A 114 24.13 -4.22 0.55
C HIS A 114 25.20 -3.32 1.17
N VAL A 115 25.88 -3.82 2.20
CA VAL A 115 26.94 -3.15 2.95
C VAL A 115 28.16 -4.05 2.98
#